data_AF-A0A933WXS0-F1
#
_entry.id   AF-A0A933WXS0-F1
#
_cell.length_a   1.000
_cell.length_b   1.000
_cell.length_c   1.000
_cell.angle_alpha   90.00
_cell.angle_beta   90.00
_cell.angle_gamma   90.00
#
_symmetry.space_group_name_H-M   'P 1'
#
loop_
_entity.id
_entity.type
_entity.pdbx_description
1 polymer ?
#
loop_
_entity_poly.entity_id
_entity_poly.type
_entity_poly.pdbx_seq_one_letter_code
_entity_poly.pdbx_strand_id
1 'polypeptide(L)'
;MRAEQHAARDALARRALPSVAGVAALGLLPLAFTREPTALIVWFALAAPAAGVLAGSARLPVWPYLPCVPALWMVALALASGVSERVLASPAWAACVWTGLYCAGAGLGRAVGEKSVQVAALALLAVGAWVALPIGAAWSAAPFGPETTARLLALSPLTWVLDAAGVDWLHHPAFYERARTFDFGPELVRPLRPALAGGAALLLGCALLLAGSLLSRARRAQVPERAA
;
A
#
# COMPACT_ATOMS: atom_id res chain seq x y z
N MET A 1 9.49 -19.68 -31.30
CA MET A 1 9.98 -19.50 -29.91
C MET A 1 9.73 -18.12 -29.28
N ARG A 2 10.39 -17.01 -29.68
CA ARG A 2 10.15 -15.69 -29.02
C ARG A 2 8.70 -15.18 -29.18
N ALA A 3 8.11 -15.33 -30.37
CA ALA A 3 6.73 -14.92 -30.62
C ALA A 3 5.71 -15.69 -29.77
N GLU A 4 5.90 -17.00 -29.60
CA GLU A 4 5.03 -17.84 -28.76
C GLU A 4 5.15 -17.48 -27.28
N GLN A 5 6.36 -17.15 -26.81
CA GLN A 5 6.56 -16.67 -25.43
C GLN A 5 5.86 -15.33 -25.18
N HIS A 6 5.83 -14.43 -26.17
CA HIS A 6 5.07 -13.19 -26.10
C HIS A 6 3.56 -13.46 -26.08
N ALA A 7 3.04 -14.27 -27.01
CA ALA A 7 1.62 -14.62 -27.06
C ALA A 7 1.11 -15.27 -25.76
N ALA A 8 1.91 -16.18 -25.17
CA ALA A 8 1.58 -16.83 -23.90
C ALA A 8 1.55 -15.83 -22.73
N ARG A 9 2.47 -14.85 -22.70
CA ARG A 9 2.48 -13.77 -21.69
C ARG A 9 1.25 -12.88 -21.83
N ASP A 10 0.87 -12.53 -23.05
CA ASP A 10 -0.29 -11.68 -23.31
C ASP A 10 -1.61 -12.38 -22.96
N ALA A 11 -1.70 -13.68 -23.20
CA ALA A 11 -2.85 -14.49 -22.78
C ALA A 11 -2.97 -14.54 -21.25
N LEU A 12 -1.86 -14.72 -20.54
CA LEU A 12 -1.84 -14.71 -19.07
C LEU A 12 -2.22 -13.33 -18.51
N ALA A 13 -1.67 -12.26 -19.07
CA ALA A 13 -1.99 -10.89 -18.68
C ALA A 13 -3.49 -10.59 -18.86
N ARG A 14 -4.08 -11.00 -19.99
CA ARG A 14 -5.53 -10.84 -20.24
C ARG A 14 -6.40 -11.60 -19.25
N ARG A 15 -5.98 -12.79 -18.82
CA ARG A 15 -6.71 -13.57 -17.79
C ARG A 15 -6.61 -12.94 -16.41
N ALA A 16 -5.48 -12.30 -16.09
CA ALA A 16 -5.27 -11.63 -14.80
C ALA A 16 -5.91 -10.24 -14.73
N LEU A 17 -6.16 -9.60 -15.88
CA LEU A 17 -6.67 -8.23 -15.97
C LEU A 17 -7.96 -7.99 -15.14
N PRO A 18 -8.97 -8.88 -15.14
CA PRO A 18 -10.19 -8.66 -14.35
C PRO A 18 -9.92 -8.66 -12.84
N SER A 19 -9.03 -9.52 -12.35
CA SER A 19 -8.66 -9.55 -10.92
C SER A 19 -7.93 -8.26 -10.53
N VAL A 20 -7.05 -7.77 -11.40
CA VAL A 20 -6.32 -6.52 -11.18
C VAL A 20 -7.25 -5.31 -11.23
N ALA A 21 -8.19 -5.29 -12.18
CA ALA A 21 -9.21 -4.27 -12.30
C ALA A 21 -10.14 -4.29 -11.07
N GLY A 22 -10.56 -5.46 -10.61
CA GLY A 22 -11.38 -5.61 -9.40
C GLY A 22 -10.68 -5.08 -8.16
N VAL A 23 -9.38 -5.36 -8.02
CA VAL A 23 -8.56 -4.83 -6.93
C VAL A 23 -8.37 -3.31 -7.04
N ALA A 24 -8.11 -2.80 -8.23
CA ALA A 24 -8.00 -1.36 -8.44
C ALA A 24 -9.32 -0.66 -8.10
N ALA A 25 -10.45 -1.26 -8.47
CA ALA A 25 -11.80 -0.80 -8.14
C ALA A 25 -12.09 -0.86 -6.63
N LEU A 26 -11.61 -1.88 -5.90
CA LEU A 26 -11.70 -1.92 -4.44
C LEU A 26 -10.99 -0.71 -3.80
N GLY A 27 -9.88 -0.25 -4.38
CA GLY A 27 -9.23 1.00 -3.97
C GLY A 27 -10.13 2.24 -4.15
N LEU A 28 -11.09 2.20 -5.08
CA LEU A 28 -12.01 3.31 -5.35
C LEU A 28 -13.27 3.29 -4.47
N LEU A 29 -13.46 2.25 -3.66
CA LEU A 29 -14.64 2.07 -2.81
C LEU A 29 -15.00 3.31 -1.97
N PRO A 30 -14.05 4.04 -1.34
CA PRO A 30 -14.40 5.20 -0.54
C PRO A 30 -15.06 6.32 -1.34
N LEU A 31 -14.83 6.43 -2.66
CA LEU A 31 -15.48 7.45 -3.49
C LEU A 31 -17.02 7.32 -3.52
N ALA A 32 -17.55 6.13 -3.23
CA ALA A 32 -18.99 5.92 -3.10
C ALA A 32 -19.56 6.48 -1.78
N PHE A 33 -18.72 6.65 -0.75
CA PHE A 33 -19.14 7.02 0.61
C PHE A 33 -18.66 8.41 1.03
N THR A 34 -17.52 8.86 0.49
CA THR A 34 -16.88 10.12 0.85
C THR A 34 -16.06 10.68 -0.31
N ARG A 35 -16.02 12.01 -0.39
CA ARG A 35 -15.14 12.75 -1.32
C ARG A 35 -13.92 13.35 -0.60
N GLU A 36 -13.70 12.99 0.67
CA GLU A 36 -12.56 13.45 1.46
C GLU A 36 -11.26 12.83 0.92
N PRO A 37 -10.30 13.63 0.42
CA PRO A 37 -9.05 13.10 -0.14
C PRO A 37 -8.20 12.39 0.92
N THR A 38 -8.28 12.83 2.18
CA THR A 38 -7.61 12.17 3.31
C THR A 38 -8.12 10.74 3.51
N ALA A 39 -9.44 10.51 3.42
CA ALA A 39 -10.00 9.15 3.55
C ALA A 39 -9.54 8.24 2.39
N LEU A 40 -9.41 8.79 1.18
CA LEU A 40 -8.92 8.04 0.02
C LEU A 40 -7.46 7.62 0.16
N ILE A 41 -6.56 8.52 0.56
CA ILE A 41 -5.14 8.16 0.72
C ILE A 41 -4.92 7.13 1.83
N VAL A 42 -5.71 7.21 2.91
CA VAL A 42 -5.73 6.20 3.98
C VAL A 42 -6.14 4.85 3.42
N TRP A 43 -7.21 4.81 2.63
CA TRP A 43 -7.69 3.59 2.01
C TRP A 43 -6.70 3.02 0.99
N PHE A 44 -6.07 3.86 0.17
CA PHE A 44 -5.02 3.42 -0.76
C PHE A 44 -3.83 2.81 -0.02
N ALA A 45 -3.39 3.38 1.10
CA ALA A 45 -2.31 2.81 1.91
C ALA A 45 -2.69 1.43 2.49
N LEU A 46 -3.95 1.23 2.89
CA LEU A 46 -4.47 -0.05 3.38
C LEU A 46 -4.56 -1.10 2.25
N ALA A 47 -5.12 -0.71 1.10
CA ALA A 47 -5.37 -1.62 -0.02
C ALA A 47 -4.09 -1.94 -0.81
N ALA A 48 -3.11 -1.03 -0.85
CA ALA A 48 -1.90 -1.13 -1.66
C ALA A 48 -1.14 -2.46 -1.50
N PRO A 49 -0.79 -2.92 -0.29
CA PRO A 49 -0.03 -4.16 -0.12
C PRO A 49 -0.79 -5.39 -0.65
N ALA A 50 -2.08 -5.53 -0.30
CA ALA A 50 -2.90 -6.64 -0.75
C ALA A 50 -3.07 -6.65 -2.27
N ALA A 51 -3.32 -5.46 -2.84
CA ALA A 51 -3.38 -5.26 -4.28
C ALA A 51 -2.07 -5.66 -4.97
N GLY A 52 -0.95 -5.26 -4.39
CA GLY A 52 0.39 -5.64 -4.81
C GLY A 52 0.55 -7.15 -4.82
N VAL A 53 0.24 -7.83 -3.72
CA VAL A 53 0.38 -9.30 -3.59
C VAL A 53 -0.35 -10.02 -4.71
N LEU A 54 -1.60 -9.64 -4.99
CA LEU A 54 -2.41 -10.24 -6.07
C LEU A 54 -1.81 -9.96 -7.46
N ALA A 55 -1.35 -8.74 -7.72
CA ALA A 55 -0.68 -8.40 -8.97
C ALA A 55 0.64 -9.16 -9.15
N GLY A 56 1.40 -9.31 -8.07
CA GLY A 56 2.66 -10.03 -8.03
C GLY A 56 2.50 -11.53 -8.27
N SER A 57 1.49 -12.15 -7.65
CA SER A 57 1.22 -13.57 -7.80
C SER A 57 0.64 -13.93 -9.16
N ALA A 58 -0.16 -13.03 -9.73
CA ALA A 58 -0.61 -13.11 -11.13
C ALA A 58 0.56 -12.96 -12.13
N ARG A 59 1.77 -12.66 -11.65
CA ARG A 59 2.99 -12.52 -12.45
C ARG A 59 2.84 -11.48 -13.56
N LEU A 60 2.07 -10.42 -13.30
CA LEU A 60 1.94 -9.33 -14.25
C LEU A 60 3.31 -8.76 -14.60
N PRO A 61 3.57 -8.43 -15.87
CA PRO A 61 4.79 -7.73 -16.25
C PRO A 61 4.92 -6.41 -15.48
N VAL A 62 6.15 -6.08 -15.06
CA VAL A 62 6.43 -4.81 -14.34
C VAL A 62 6.05 -3.61 -15.20
N TRP A 63 6.27 -3.71 -16.51
CA TRP A 63 5.86 -2.70 -17.46
C TRP A 63 5.00 -3.33 -18.56
N PRO A 64 3.88 -2.69 -18.98
CA PRO A 64 3.29 -1.47 -18.43
C PRO A 64 2.24 -1.71 -17.31
N TYR A 65 1.93 -2.96 -16.96
CA TYR A 65 0.71 -3.27 -16.22
C TYR A 65 0.74 -2.90 -14.72
N LEU A 66 1.85 -3.16 -14.01
CA LEU A 66 1.94 -2.90 -12.56
C LEU A 66 1.71 -1.40 -12.23
N PRO A 67 2.28 -0.43 -12.96
CA PRO A 67 2.02 1.00 -12.75
C PRO A 67 0.57 1.45 -12.99
N CYS A 68 -0.25 0.71 -13.74
CA CYS A 68 -1.62 1.13 -14.05
C CYS A 68 -2.49 1.29 -12.80
N VAL A 69 -2.30 0.44 -11.79
CA VAL A 69 -3.08 0.49 -10.54
C VAL A 69 -2.82 1.77 -9.74
N PRO A 70 -1.57 2.08 -9.33
CA PRO A 70 -1.29 3.33 -8.62
C PRO A 70 -1.57 4.57 -9.48
N ALA A 71 -1.41 4.50 -10.80
CA ALA A 71 -1.79 5.59 -11.70
C ALA A 71 -3.30 5.86 -11.68
N LEU A 72 -4.14 4.82 -11.70
CA LEU A 72 -5.60 4.96 -11.60
C LEU A 72 -6.01 5.58 -10.25
N TRP A 73 -5.36 5.16 -9.15
CA TRP A 73 -5.59 5.77 -7.84
C TRP A 73 -5.16 7.23 -7.76
N MET A 74 -4.08 7.61 -8.46
CA MET A 74 -3.68 9.00 -8.58
C MET A 74 -4.72 9.84 -9.33
N VAL A 75 -5.29 9.30 -10.41
CA VAL A 75 -6.41 9.94 -11.13
C VAL A 75 -7.62 10.11 -10.20
N ALA A 76 -7.99 9.06 -9.47
CA ALA A 76 -9.07 9.11 -8.50
C ALA A 76 -8.84 10.16 -7.40
N LEU A 77 -7.61 10.26 -6.87
CA LEU A 77 -7.24 11.29 -5.91
C LEU A 77 -7.35 12.70 -6.50
N ALA A 78 -6.89 12.89 -7.74
CA ALA A 78 -6.98 14.17 -8.42
C ALA A 78 -8.44 14.61 -8.62
N LEU A 79 -9.32 13.69 -9.00
CA LEU A 79 -10.75 13.96 -9.14
C LEU A 79 -11.41 14.31 -7.80
N ALA A 80 -11.11 13.56 -6.73
CA ALA A 80 -11.63 13.84 -5.40
C ALA A 80 -11.12 15.18 -4.85
N SER A 81 -9.84 15.48 -5.07
CA SER A 81 -9.22 16.75 -4.66
C SER A 81 -9.82 17.94 -5.42
N GLY A 82 -10.22 17.77 -6.68
CA GLY A 82 -10.85 18.82 -7.48
C GLY A 82 -12.26 19.21 -7.03
N VAL A 83 -12.91 18.37 -6.21
CA VAL A 83 -14.27 18.62 -5.68
C VAL A 83 -14.30 18.81 -4.16
N SER A 84 -13.15 18.69 -3.49
CA SER A 84 -13.04 18.84 -2.04
C SER A 84 -12.56 20.23 -1.66
N GLU A 85 -13.07 20.78 -0.56
CA GLU A 85 -12.56 22.02 0.03
C GLU A 85 -11.19 21.81 0.71
N ARG A 86 -10.86 20.56 1.07
CA ARG A 86 -9.59 20.23 1.72
C ARG A 86 -8.53 19.90 0.67
N VAL A 87 -7.50 20.74 0.60
CA VAL A 87 -6.38 20.53 -0.32
C VAL A 87 -5.25 19.79 0.40
N LEU A 88 -4.76 18.71 -0.21
CA LEU A 88 -3.54 18.04 0.23
C LEU A 88 -2.33 18.89 -0.17
N ALA A 89 -1.42 19.15 0.77
CA ALA A 89 -0.24 19.96 0.49
C ALA A 89 0.73 19.26 -0.48
N SER A 90 0.83 17.93 -0.40
CA SER A 90 1.79 17.15 -1.18
C SER A 90 1.26 15.78 -1.67
N PRO A 91 0.21 15.76 -2.52
CA PRO A 91 -0.42 14.50 -2.97
C PRO A 91 0.55 13.59 -3.74
N ALA A 92 1.53 14.13 -4.45
CA ALA A 92 2.54 13.35 -5.17
C ALA A 92 3.42 12.50 -4.24
N TRP A 93 3.79 13.04 -3.06
CA TRP A 93 4.62 12.31 -2.11
C TRP A 93 3.83 11.21 -1.40
N ALA A 94 2.56 11.46 -1.09
CA ALA A 94 1.64 10.42 -0.65
C ALA A 94 1.54 9.29 -1.71
N ALA A 95 1.53 9.66 -2.99
CA ALA A 95 1.51 8.69 -4.08
C ALA A 95 2.71 7.78 -4.12
N CYS A 96 3.90 8.32 -3.84
CA CYS A 96 5.11 7.51 -3.70
C CYS A 96 4.97 6.48 -2.57
N VAL A 97 4.32 6.83 -1.45
CA VAL A 97 4.12 5.90 -0.32
C VAL A 97 3.24 4.72 -0.71
N TRP A 98 2.00 4.94 -1.19
CA TRP A 98 1.13 3.81 -1.54
C TRP A 98 1.65 3.02 -2.75
N THR A 99 2.37 3.67 -3.67
CA THR A 99 3.05 2.97 -4.77
C THR A 99 4.17 2.07 -4.26
N GLY A 100 4.97 2.54 -3.30
CA GLY A 100 5.97 1.73 -2.61
C GLY A 100 5.36 0.52 -1.89
N LEU A 101 4.29 0.74 -1.13
CA LEU A 101 3.53 -0.33 -0.46
C LEU A 101 2.99 -1.36 -1.46
N TYR A 102 2.47 -0.90 -2.59
CA TYR A 102 2.00 -1.76 -3.68
C TYR A 102 3.15 -2.57 -4.30
N CYS A 103 4.29 -1.95 -4.58
CA CYS A 103 5.48 -2.65 -5.09
C CYS A 103 6.01 -3.69 -4.10
N ALA A 104 6.03 -3.37 -2.80
CA ALA A 104 6.40 -4.30 -1.74
C ALA A 104 5.49 -5.53 -1.73
N GLY A 105 4.17 -5.31 -1.77
CA GLY A 105 3.17 -6.36 -1.91
C GLY A 105 3.41 -7.22 -3.15
N ALA A 106 3.67 -6.60 -4.30
CA ALA A 106 3.94 -7.32 -5.55
C ALA A 106 5.23 -8.15 -5.50
N GLY A 107 6.27 -7.67 -4.82
CA GLY A 107 7.46 -8.46 -4.50
C GLY A 107 7.13 -9.71 -3.70
N LEU A 108 6.37 -9.53 -2.61
CA LEU A 108 5.93 -10.63 -1.76
C LEU A 108 5.08 -11.65 -2.54
N GLY A 109 4.10 -11.18 -3.32
CA GLY A 109 3.24 -12.03 -4.17
C GLY A 109 4.04 -12.88 -5.17
N ARG A 110 5.10 -12.32 -5.76
CA ARG A 110 6.01 -13.05 -6.65
C ARG A 110 6.82 -14.13 -5.94
N ALA A 111 7.15 -13.90 -4.67
CA ALA A 111 7.92 -14.82 -3.84
C ALA A 111 7.07 -15.98 -3.29
N VAL A 112 5.77 -15.78 -2.99
CA VAL A 112 4.94 -16.82 -2.33
C VAL A 112 4.25 -17.82 -3.28
N GLY A 113 4.07 -17.48 -4.57
CA GLY A 113 3.51 -18.41 -5.55
C GLY A 113 2.00 -18.69 -5.36
N GLU A 114 1.61 -19.96 -5.28
CA GLU A 114 0.20 -20.42 -5.33
C GLU A 114 -0.65 -20.00 -4.13
N LYS A 115 -0.04 -19.73 -2.96
CA LYS A 115 -0.75 -19.31 -1.73
C LYS A 115 -1.13 -17.81 -1.71
N SER A 116 -1.20 -17.18 -2.87
CA SER A 116 -1.25 -15.72 -2.96
C SER A 116 -2.50 -15.06 -2.41
N VAL A 117 -3.67 -15.70 -2.52
CA VAL A 117 -4.93 -15.16 -1.97
C VAL A 117 -4.86 -15.14 -0.44
N GLN A 118 -4.37 -16.22 0.18
CA GLN A 118 -4.16 -16.28 1.63
C GLN A 118 -3.16 -15.22 2.09
N VAL A 119 -2.07 -15.05 1.36
CA VAL A 119 -1.06 -14.02 1.67
C VAL A 119 -1.61 -12.61 1.45
N ALA A 120 -2.44 -12.37 0.45
CA ALA A 120 -3.08 -11.08 0.22
C ALA A 120 -4.09 -10.76 1.33
N ALA A 121 -4.89 -11.73 1.74
CA ALA A 121 -5.82 -11.60 2.87
C ALA A 121 -5.05 -11.32 4.17
N LEU A 122 -3.97 -12.07 4.43
CA LEU A 122 -3.10 -11.84 5.59
C LEU A 122 -2.42 -10.47 5.53
N ALA A 123 -1.97 -10.02 4.36
CA ALA A 123 -1.38 -8.69 4.20
C ALA A 123 -2.40 -7.60 4.49
N LEU A 124 -3.64 -7.73 4.00
CA LEU A 124 -4.72 -6.80 4.30
C LEU A 124 -5.05 -6.78 5.79
N LEU A 125 -5.18 -7.95 6.43
CA LEU A 125 -5.45 -8.08 7.86
C LEU A 125 -4.31 -7.52 8.70
N ALA A 126 -3.06 -7.80 8.33
CA ALA A 126 -1.88 -7.31 9.04
C ALA A 126 -1.78 -5.79 8.93
N VAL A 127 -1.98 -5.21 7.74
CA VAL A 127 -1.94 -3.76 7.53
C VAL A 127 -3.12 -3.09 8.24
N GLY A 128 -4.32 -3.66 8.15
CA GLY A 128 -5.49 -3.17 8.89
C GLY A 128 -5.28 -3.22 10.41
N ALA A 129 -4.75 -4.32 10.93
CA ALA A 129 -4.38 -4.44 12.35
C ALA A 129 -3.30 -3.42 12.74
N TRP A 130 -2.31 -3.17 11.87
CA TRP A 130 -1.24 -2.20 12.13
C TRP A 130 -1.73 -0.76 12.13
N VAL A 131 -2.72 -0.44 11.29
CA VAL A 131 -3.39 0.87 11.31
C VAL A 131 -4.31 1.02 12.52
N ALA A 132 -4.96 -0.06 12.96
CA ALA A 132 -5.84 -0.06 14.12
C ALA A 132 -5.09 -0.10 15.47
N LEU A 133 -3.88 -0.67 15.50
CA LEU A 133 -3.06 -0.89 16.70
C LEU A 133 -2.85 0.40 17.53
N PRO A 134 -2.42 1.53 16.94
CA PRO A 134 -2.26 2.77 17.70
C PRO A 134 -3.59 3.38 18.18
N ILE A 135 -4.70 3.02 17.52
CA ILE A 135 -6.06 3.42 17.89
C ILE A 135 -6.59 2.51 19.03
N GLY A 136 -5.81 1.50 19.44
CA GLY A 136 -5.77 0.68 20.68
C GLY A 136 -6.95 0.64 21.66
N ALA A 137 -7.62 1.75 21.90
CA ALA A 137 -8.79 1.92 22.74
C ALA A 137 -9.97 0.97 22.43
N ALA A 138 -10.03 0.34 21.26
CA ALA A 138 -11.08 -0.64 20.96
C ALA A 138 -10.81 -2.05 21.53
N TRP A 139 -9.55 -2.39 21.86
CA TRP A 139 -9.15 -3.76 22.23
C TRP A 139 -8.56 -3.87 23.65
N SER A 140 -8.12 -2.76 24.23
CA SER A 140 -7.65 -2.70 25.61
C SER A 140 -8.46 -1.70 26.43
N ALA A 141 -8.78 -2.07 27.68
CA ALA A 141 -9.47 -1.19 28.64
C ALA A 141 -8.65 0.06 29.00
N ALA A 142 -7.35 0.04 28.74
CA ALA A 142 -6.45 1.19 28.90
C ALA A 142 -5.69 1.45 27.60
N PRO A 143 -5.52 2.71 27.17
CA PRO A 143 -4.69 3.05 26.02
C PRO A 143 -3.22 2.73 26.29
N PHE A 144 -2.45 2.51 25.22
CA PHE A 144 -1.00 2.39 25.34
C PHE A 144 -0.38 3.68 25.89
N GLY A 145 0.77 3.55 26.57
CA GLY A 145 1.55 4.71 26.99
C GLY A 145 2.01 5.54 25.78
N PRO A 146 2.21 6.86 25.95
CA PRO A 146 2.43 7.79 24.84
C PRO A 146 3.65 7.44 23.99
N GLU A 147 4.75 6.99 24.61
CA GLU A 147 5.95 6.54 23.88
C GLU A 147 5.67 5.34 22.97
N THR A 148 4.92 4.36 23.48
CA THR A 148 4.55 3.16 22.72
C THR A 148 3.64 3.53 21.57
N THR A 149 2.63 4.38 21.81
CA THR A 149 1.72 4.86 20.77
C THR A 149 2.47 5.63 19.69
N ALA A 150 3.38 6.53 20.06
CA ALA A 150 4.21 7.28 19.13
C ALA A 150 5.08 6.36 18.25
N ARG A 151 5.69 5.32 18.83
CA ARG A 151 6.47 4.31 18.07
C ARG A 151 5.60 3.49 17.13
N LEU A 152 4.42 3.05 17.58
CA LEU A 152 3.48 2.30 16.75
C LEU A 152 2.97 3.16 15.58
N LEU A 153 2.68 4.45 15.83
CA LEU A 153 2.32 5.41 14.79
C LEU A 153 3.48 5.64 13.83
N ALA A 154 4.71 5.84 14.30
CA ALA A 154 5.87 6.07 13.44
C ALA A 154 6.15 4.91 12.47
N LEU A 155 5.76 3.68 12.84
CA LEU A 155 5.87 2.48 12.00
C LEU A 155 4.63 2.23 11.13
N SER A 156 3.54 2.94 11.38
CA SER A 156 2.28 2.73 10.66
C SER A 156 2.38 3.27 9.22
N PRO A 157 1.98 2.49 8.20
CA PRO A 157 1.92 2.97 6.82
C PRO A 157 0.97 4.17 6.65
N LEU A 158 0.00 4.30 7.57
CA LEU A 158 -0.91 5.43 7.63
C LEU A 158 -0.19 6.75 7.93
N THR A 159 0.66 6.75 8.94
CA THR A 159 1.44 7.92 9.32
C THR A 159 2.33 8.36 8.16
N TRP A 160 2.96 7.40 7.48
CA TRP A 160 3.81 7.70 6.33
C TRP A 160 3.03 8.36 5.20
N VAL A 161 1.82 7.87 4.87
CA VAL A 161 1.02 8.47 3.80
C VAL A 161 0.45 9.84 4.19
N LEU A 162 0.08 10.03 5.46
CA LEU A 162 -0.46 11.30 5.97
C LEU A 162 0.63 12.38 6.07
N ASP A 163 1.79 12.05 6.63
CA ASP A 163 2.97 12.92 6.65
C ASP A 163 3.40 13.26 5.22
N ALA A 164 3.46 12.27 4.33
CA ALA A 164 3.79 12.49 2.93
C ALA A 164 2.74 13.34 2.19
N ALA A 165 1.48 13.32 2.61
CA ALA A 165 0.43 14.19 2.07
C ALA A 165 0.47 15.62 2.65
N GLY A 166 1.25 15.85 3.71
CA GLY A 166 1.28 17.10 4.46
C GLY A 166 0.00 17.32 5.27
N VAL A 167 -0.67 16.24 5.68
CA VAL A 167 -1.86 16.31 6.53
C VAL A 167 -1.40 16.35 7.99
N ASP A 168 -1.87 17.35 8.73
CA ASP A 168 -1.67 17.41 10.19
C ASP A 168 -2.62 16.43 10.89
N TRP A 169 -2.27 15.15 10.80
CA TRP A 169 -3.07 14.06 11.35
C TRP A 169 -2.99 13.99 12.88
N LEU A 170 -1.96 14.57 13.49
CA LEU A 170 -1.78 14.61 14.94
C LEU A 170 -2.90 15.41 15.61
N HIS A 171 -3.38 16.48 14.98
CA HIS A 171 -4.49 17.29 15.49
C HIS A 171 -5.85 16.91 14.89
N HIS A 172 -5.91 15.84 14.09
CA HIS A 172 -7.17 15.41 13.49
C HIS A 172 -8.02 14.66 14.53
N PRO A 173 -9.32 15.00 14.70
CA PRO A 173 -10.17 14.46 15.78
C PRO A 173 -10.17 12.93 15.88
N ALA A 174 -10.13 12.25 14.74
CA ALA A 174 -10.08 10.79 14.67
C ALA A 174 -8.87 10.15 15.37
N PHE A 175 -7.74 10.84 15.44
CA PHE A 175 -6.51 10.38 16.10
C PHE A 175 -6.32 11.06 17.45
N TYR A 176 -6.67 12.34 17.53
CA TYR A 176 -6.49 13.18 18.71
C TYR A 176 -7.10 12.56 19.97
N GLU A 177 -8.36 12.17 19.90
CA GLU A 177 -9.07 11.61 21.06
C GLU A 177 -8.74 10.12 21.28
N ARG A 178 -8.70 9.34 20.19
CA ARG A 178 -8.62 7.87 20.28
C ARG A 178 -7.21 7.34 20.55
N ALA A 179 -6.20 7.98 19.97
CA ALA A 179 -4.80 7.63 20.18
C ALA A 179 -4.12 8.54 21.22
N ARG A 180 -4.87 9.47 21.84
CA ARG A 180 -4.37 10.46 22.81
C ARG A 180 -3.12 11.19 22.30
N THR A 181 -3.12 11.61 21.04
CA THR A 181 -1.97 12.33 20.47
C THR A 181 -1.76 13.70 21.11
N PHE A 182 -2.73 14.21 21.89
CA PHE A 182 -2.57 15.42 22.72
C PHE A 182 -1.53 15.27 23.83
N ASP A 183 -1.24 14.05 24.28
CA ASP A 183 -0.19 13.75 25.27
C ASP A 183 1.21 13.75 24.63
N PHE A 184 1.32 13.94 23.30
CA PHE A 184 2.61 13.91 22.62
C PHE A 184 3.31 15.26 22.72
N GLY A 185 4.40 15.29 23.49
CA GLY A 185 5.36 16.39 23.41
C GLY A 185 6.16 16.39 22.10
N PRO A 186 6.79 17.53 21.76
CA PRO A 186 7.60 17.69 20.54
C PRO A 186 8.79 16.72 20.43
N GLU A 187 9.19 16.11 21.54
CA GLU A 187 10.22 15.08 21.61
C GLU A 187 9.76 13.71 21.12
N LEU A 188 8.46 13.41 21.18
CA LEU A 188 7.91 12.10 20.82
C LEU A 188 7.55 11.97 19.34
N VAL A 189 7.10 13.07 18.72
CA VAL A 189 6.73 13.06 17.31
C VAL A 189 7.36 14.23 16.58
N ARG A 190 8.19 13.91 15.58
CA ARG A 190 8.70 14.88 14.61
C ARG A 190 8.07 14.56 13.26
N PRO A 191 7.33 15.50 12.64
CA PRO A 191 6.73 15.26 11.34
C PRO A 191 7.82 14.92 10.32
N LEU A 192 7.62 13.82 9.60
CA LEU A 192 8.58 13.39 8.60
C LEU A 192 8.52 14.34 7.40
N ARG A 193 9.67 14.71 6.84
CA ARG A 193 9.67 15.54 5.61
C ARG A 193 8.96 14.74 4.49
N PRO A 194 7.94 15.30 3.82
CA PRO A 194 7.14 14.56 2.85
C PRO A 194 7.95 13.83 1.77
N ALA A 195 8.99 14.50 1.25
CA ALA A 195 9.90 13.95 0.24
C ALA A 195 10.69 12.73 0.73
N LEU A 196 11.13 12.75 1.99
CA LEU A 196 11.85 11.62 2.58
C LEU A 196 10.89 10.45 2.82
N ALA A 197 9.70 10.71 3.36
CA ALA A 197 8.67 9.70 3.60
C ALA A 197 8.29 8.97 2.29
N GLY A 198 7.88 9.74 1.28
CA GLY A 198 7.46 9.22 -0.02
C GLY A 198 8.59 8.54 -0.77
N GLY A 199 9.75 9.20 -0.87
CA GLY A 199 10.91 8.66 -1.58
C GLY A 199 11.45 7.37 -0.98
N ALA A 200 11.62 7.31 0.34
CA ALA A 200 12.11 6.11 1.02
C ALA A 200 11.14 4.93 0.88
N ALA A 201 9.83 5.16 1.05
CA ALA A 201 8.82 4.12 0.88
C ALA A 201 8.81 3.56 -0.55
N LEU A 202 8.91 4.42 -1.56
CA LEU A 202 8.96 4.00 -2.96
C LEU A 202 10.21 3.17 -3.27
N LEU A 203 11.39 3.65 -2.85
CA LEU A 203 12.66 2.94 -3.07
C LEU A 203 12.67 1.57 -2.40
N LEU A 204 12.21 1.49 -1.14
CA LEU A 204 12.08 0.24 -0.41
C LEU A 204 11.12 -0.72 -1.11
N GLY A 205 9.95 -0.22 -1.54
CA GLY A 205 8.98 -1.01 -2.29
C GLY A 205 9.52 -1.57 -3.60
N CYS A 206 10.23 -0.75 -4.38
CA CYS A 206 10.90 -1.17 -5.60
C CYS A 206 11.99 -2.22 -5.34
N ALA A 207 12.79 -2.05 -4.28
CA ALA A 207 13.80 -3.02 -3.88
C ALA A 207 13.19 -4.38 -3.53
N LEU A 208 12.08 -4.39 -2.77
CA LEU A 208 11.34 -5.61 -2.42
C LEU A 208 10.71 -6.27 -3.66
N LEU A 209 10.18 -5.48 -4.59
CA LEU A 209 9.69 -5.98 -5.88
C LEU A 209 10.80 -6.68 -6.67
N LEU A 210 11.98 -6.06 -6.75
CA LEU A 210 13.14 -6.64 -7.42
C LEU A 210 13.56 -7.95 -6.76
N ALA A 211 13.73 -7.95 -5.43
CA ALA A 211 14.10 -9.13 -4.66
C ALA A 211 13.10 -10.28 -4.88
N GLY A 212 11.80 -10.02 -4.77
CA GLY A 212 10.75 -11.01 -5.02
C GLY A 212 10.77 -11.56 -6.46
N SER A 213 11.13 -10.70 -7.43
CA SER A 213 11.30 -11.10 -8.83
C SER A 213 12.50 -12.02 -9.04
N LEU A 214 13.62 -11.73 -8.39
CA LEU A 214 14.83 -12.56 -8.45
C LEU A 214 14.59 -13.92 -7.79
N LEU A 215 13.97 -13.95 -6.61
CA LEU A 215 13.60 -15.19 -5.91
C LEU A 215 12.66 -16.06 -6.75
N SER A 216 11.64 -15.45 -7.38
CA SER A 216 10.72 -16.17 -8.27
C SER A 216 11.43 -16.80 -9.47
N ARG A 217 12.44 -16.12 -10.04
CA ARG A 217 13.25 -16.65 -11.14
C ARG A 217 14.14 -17.80 -10.68
N ALA A 218 14.83 -17.64 -9.56
CA ALA A 218 15.69 -18.67 -9.00
C ALA A 218 14.92 -19.97 -8.72
N ARG A 219 13.73 -19.88 -8.12
CA ARG A 219 12.87 -21.05 -7.88
C ARG A 219 12.42 -21.76 -9.16
N ARG A 220 12.15 -21.02 -10.25
CA ARG A 220 11.80 -21.64 -11.54
C ARG A 220 12.97 -22.37 -12.18
N ALA A 221 14.20 -21.86 -12.01
CA ALA A 221 15.39 -22.54 -12.49
C ALA A 221 15.67 -23.84 -11.72
N GLN A 222 15.23 -23.92 -10.46
CA GLN A 222 15.34 -25.10 -9.59
C GLN A 222 14.23 -26.14 -9.77
N VAL A 223 13.34 -25.99 -10.75
CA VAL A 223 12.43 -27.07 -11.16
C VAL A 223 13.00 -27.73 -12.43
N PRO A 224 14.13 -28.48 -12.35
CA PRO A 224 14.60 -29.27 -13.47
C PRO A 224 13.68 -30.48 -13.62
N GLU A 225 13.19 -30.70 -14.85
CA GLU A 225 12.95 -31.96 -15.58
C GLU A 225 12.57 -33.27 -14.85
N ARG A 226 12.23 -33.29 -13.56
CA ARG A 226 11.72 -34.47 -12.84
C ARG A 226 10.31 -34.90 -13.29
N ALA A 227 9.83 -34.33 -14.39
CA ALA A 227 8.55 -34.64 -15.01
C ALA A 227 8.71 -35.17 -16.46
N ALA A 228 9.93 -35.48 -16.88
CA ALA A 228 10.21 -36.32 -18.06
C ALA A 228 10.46 -37.77 -17.59
#